data_AF-A0A7R7CP46-F1
#
_entry.id   AF-A0A7R7CP46-F1
#
_cell.length_a   1.000
_cell.length_b   1.000
_cell.length_c   1.000
_cell.angle_alpha   90.00
_cell.angle_beta   90.00
_cell.angle_gamma   90.00
#
_symmetry.space_group_name_H-M   'P 1'
#
loop_
_entity.id
_entity.type
_entity.pdbx_description
1 polymer ?
#
loop_
_entity_poly.entity_id
_entity_poly.type
_entity_poly.pdbx_seq_one_letter_code
_entity_poly.pdbx_strand_id
1 'polypeptide(L)'
;MNKETQHGPTRSWTSAAFSRQAGTEAIPGEVMKLAHREKLELCFSLESIADALPNVDRLKCLGTAKKIVPLLRDIHGFEERVIFPAYEAHLTPAEAKLASTSRLRIEHLEDQCFAGEVAETLLAIGHGDPIESAEAVGFMLRGFFEGLRRHIAFEREHVLPRIVISDEGPDA
;
A
#
# COMPACT_ATOMS: atom_id res chain seq x y z
N MET A 1 10.56 12.14 38.83
CA MET A 1 9.09 12.03 38.85
C MET A 1 8.63 12.19 37.42
N ASN A 2 8.16 11.11 36.82
CA ASN A 2 8.20 10.87 35.39
C ASN A 2 6.98 11.52 34.70
N LYS A 3 7.18 12.15 33.54
CA LYS A 3 6.10 12.51 32.62
C LYS A 3 6.01 11.41 31.56
N GLU A 4 4.99 10.58 31.64
CA GLU A 4 4.67 9.56 30.64
C GLU A 4 4.25 10.23 29.33
N THR A 5 5.06 10.02 28.29
CA THR A 5 4.70 10.26 26.90
C THR A 5 3.72 9.18 26.46
N GLN A 6 2.46 9.56 26.24
CA GLN A 6 1.46 8.71 25.58
C GLN A 6 1.88 8.44 24.13
N HIS A 7 2.56 7.33 23.90
CA HIS A 7 2.61 6.69 22.58
C HIS A 7 1.37 5.82 22.47
N GLY A 8 0.40 6.24 21.65
CA GLY A 8 -0.73 5.39 21.27
C GLY A 8 -0.24 4.09 20.62
N PRO A 9 -0.95 2.97 20.80
CA PRO A 9 -0.50 1.68 20.29
C PRO A 9 -0.49 1.71 18.76
N THR A 10 0.70 1.55 18.17
CA THR A 10 0.90 1.29 16.74
C THR A 10 0.28 -0.07 16.43
N ARG A 11 -1.00 -0.10 16.05
CA ARG A 11 -1.64 -1.32 15.55
C ARG A 11 -1.02 -1.65 14.19
N SER A 12 0.03 -2.47 14.21
CA SER A 12 0.56 -3.11 13.01
C SER A 12 -0.42 -4.20 12.57
N TRP A 13 -1.22 -3.90 11.55
CA TRP A 13 -2.20 -4.81 10.96
C TRP A 13 -1.48 -5.82 10.06
N THR A 14 -1.08 -6.96 10.63
CA THR A 14 -0.43 -8.05 9.89
C THR A 14 -1.43 -8.95 9.17
N SER A 15 -0.96 -9.80 8.25
CA SER A 15 -1.66 -10.89 7.54
C SER A 15 -2.73 -11.64 8.37
N ALA A 16 -2.48 -11.85 9.67
CA ALA A 16 -3.42 -12.52 10.57
C ALA A 16 -4.68 -11.69 10.87
N ALA A 17 -4.62 -10.35 10.78
CA ALA A 17 -5.77 -9.46 10.93
C ALA A 17 -6.64 -9.45 9.67
N PHE A 18 -6.06 -9.41 8.47
CA PHE A 18 -6.80 -9.61 7.21
C PHE A 18 -7.49 -10.97 7.15
N SER A 19 -6.81 -12.02 7.63
CA SER A 19 -7.38 -13.37 7.73
C SER A 19 -8.46 -13.50 8.81
N ARG A 20 -8.38 -12.73 9.91
CA ARG A 20 -9.41 -12.71 10.97
C ARG A 20 -10.63 -11.89 10.59
N GLN A 21 -10.47 -10.79 9.84
CA GLN A 21 -11.58 -10.01 9.30
C GLN A 21 -12.36 -10.83 8.26
N ALA A 22 -11.71 -11.72 7.51
CA ALA A 22 -12.40 -12.65 6.61
C ALA A 22 -13.33 -13.64 7.34
N GLY A 23 -13.23 -13.79 8.66
CA GLY A 23 -14.14 -14.59 9.50
C GLY A 23 -15.37 -13.85 10.01
N THR A 24 -15.52 -12.56 9.72
CA THR A 24 -16.69 -11.74 10.06
C THR A 24 -16.95 -10.80 8.89
N GLU A 25 -17.91 -11.13 8.01
CA GLU A 25 -18.34 -10.40 6.80
C GLU A 25 -17.73 -8.99 6.66
N ALA A 26 -16.46 -8.91 6.26
CA ALA A 26 -15.80 -7.63 6.16
C ALA A 26 -16.27 -7.00 4.86
N ILE A 27 -16.97 -5.86 4.96
CA ILE A 27 -17.47 -5.10 3.81
C ILE A 27 -16.25 -4.76 2.93
N PRO A 28 -16.15 -5.27 1.68
CA PRO A 28 -14.96 -5.13 0.84
C PRO A 28 -14.46 -3.69 0.73
N GLY A 29 -15.38 -2.72 0.63
CA GLY A 29 -15.05 -1.30 0.59
C GLY A 29 -14.36 -0.77 1.84
N GLU A 30 -14.75 -1.21 3.04
CA GLU A 30 -14.09 -0.78 4.30
C GLU A 30 -12.68 -1.35 4.42
N VAL A 31 -12.50 -2.61 4.01
CA VAL A 31 -11.17 -3.23 3.99
C VAL A 31 -10.25 -2.53 2.98
N MET A 32 -10.77 -2.17 1.80
CA MET A 32 -10.00 -1.42 0.81
C MET A 32 -9.59 -0.04 1.32
N LYS A 33 -10.48 0.70 2.00
CA LYS A 33 -10.15 1.98 2.63
C LYS A 33 -9.03 1.84 3.67
N LEU A 34 -9.04 0.76 4.45
CA LEU A 34 -7.96 0.47 5.39
C LEU A 34 -6.64 0.16 4.66
N ALA A 35 -6.68 -0.66 3.61
CA ALA A 35 -5.51 -0.97 2.79
C ALA A 35 -4.89 0.29 2.16
N HIS A 36 -5.71 1.20 1.63
CA HIS A 36 -5.24 2.50 1.13
C HIS A 36 -4.56 3.33 2.19
N ARG A 37 -5.06 3.33 3.42
CA ARG A 37 -4.43 4.05 4.54
C ARG A 37 -3.03 3.50 4.82
N GLU A 38 -2.88 2.19 4.90
CA GLU A 38 -1.58 1.55 5.13
C GLU A 38 -0.59 1.81 3.98
N LYS A 39 -1.04 1.71 2.71
CA LYS A 39 -0.23 2.08 1.53
C LYS A 39 0.22 3.56 1.61
N LEU A 40 -0.66 4.48 2.01
CA LEU A 40 -0.33 5.91 2.14
C LEU A 40 0.63 6.21 3.30
N GLU A 41 0.52 5.53 4.44
CA GLU A 41 1.47 5.64 5.55
C GLU A 41 2.88 5.16 5.15
N LEU A 42 2.95 4.11 4.32
CA LEU A 42 4.19 3.69 3.69
C LEU A 42 4.74 4.80 2.76
N CYS A 43 3.92 5.38 1.88
CA CYS A 43 4.34 6.49 1.01
C CYS A 43 4.89 7.68 1.83
N PHE A 44 4.22 8.06 2.92
CA PHE A 44 4.68 9.13 3.80
C PHE A 44 6.03 8.80 4.45
N SER A 45 6.22 7.55 4.87
CA SER A 45 7.48 7.09 5.45
C SER A 45 8.64 7.18 4.44
N LEU A 46 8.41 6.77 3.19
CA LEU A 46 9.37 6.82 2.10
C LEU A 46 9.71 8.25 1.68
N GLU A 47 8.70 9.12 1.55
CA GLU A 47 8.88 10.54 1.23
C GLU A 47 9.72 11.24 2.29
N SER A 48 9.43 11.01 3.57
CA SER A 48 10.23 11.59 4.64
C SER A 48 11.67 11.07 4.67
N ILE A 49 11.95 9.84 4.23
CA ILE A 49 13.33 9.37 4.03
C ILE A 49 13.97 10.11 2.86
N ALA A 50 13.26 10.21 1.72
CA ALA A 50 13.75 10.85 0.51
C ALA A 50 14.06 12.35 0.70
N ASP A 51 13.32 13.04 1.57
CA ASP A 51 13.54 14.44 1.92
C ASP A 51 14.69 14.65 2.92
N ALA A 52 15.05 13.61 3.67
CA ALA A 52 16.14 13.66 4.65
C ALA A 52 17.50 13.29 4.07
N LEU A 53 17.58 12.82 2.82
CA LEU A 53 18.82 12.43 2.17
C LEU A 53 19.83 13.61 2.10
N PRO A 54 21.14 13.35 2.31
CA PRO A 54 21.76 12.07 2.67
C PRO A 54 21.70 11.73 4.17
N ASN A 55 21.21 12.63 5.01
CA ASN A 55 21.25 12.54 6.48
C ASN A 55 20.01 11.83 7.05
N VAL A 56 19.76 10.60 6.61
CA VAL A 56 18.58 9.84 6.98
C VAL A 56 18.68 9.18 8.35
N ASP A 57 17.53 8.95 8.98
CA ASP A 57 17.43 8.10 10.17
C ASP A 57 17.53 6.62 9.77
N ARG A 58 18.64 5.97 10.14
CA ARG A 58 18.91 4.56 9.84
C ARG A 58 17.87 3.60 10.41
N LEU A 59 17.33 3.87 11.59
CA LEU A 59 16.28 3.03 12.18
C LEU A 59 14.98 3.16 11.39
N LYS A 60 14.67 4.36 10.90
CA LYS A 60 13.53 4.58 10.00
C LYS A 60 13.70 3.84 8.68
N CYS A 61 14.90 3.84 8.10
CA CYS A 61 15.22 3.05 6.89
C CYS A 61 14.97 1.55 7.13
N LEU A 62 15.55 0.97 8.19
CA LEU A 62 15.36 -0.46 8.53
C LEU A 62 13.88 -0.79 8.77
N GLY A 63 13.18 0.06 9.53
CA GLY A 63 11.77 -0.13 9.85
C GLY A 63 10.88 -0.09 8.62
N THR A 64 11.15 0.83 7.68
CA THR A 64 10.39 0.98 6.44
C THR A 64 10.68 -0.16 5.47
N ALA A 65 11.96 -0.53 5.31
CA ALA A 65 12.37 -1.62 4.43
C ALA A 65 11.75 -2.97 4.80
N LYS A 66 11.68 -3.28 6.09
CA LYS A 66 11.06 -4.53 6.58
C LYS A 66 9.55 -4.59 6.37
N LYS A 67 8.89 -3.45 6.11
CA LYS A 67 7.43 -3.37 5.94
C LYS A 67 7.00 -3.42 4.47
N ILE A 68 7.78 -2.85 3.56
CA ILE A 68 7.33 -2.53 2.19
C ILE A 68 6.82 -3.76 1.42
N VAL A 69 7.65 -4.80 1.30
CA VAL A 69 7.33 -6.03 0.56
C VAL A 69 6.17 -6.81 1.19
N PRO A 70 6.19 -7.15 2.51
CA PRO A 70 5.08 -7.91 3.09
C PRO A 70 3.77 -7.13 3.06
N LEU A 71 3.79 -5.80 3.24
CA LEU A 71 2.59 -4.98 3.17
C LEU A 71 1.96 -5.03 1.79
N LEU A 72 2.73 -4.76 0.73
CA LEU A 72 2.20 -4.76 -0.63
C LEU A 72 1.75 -6.14 -1.07
N ARG A 73 2.52 -7.19 -0.78
CA ARG A 73 2.11 -8.58 -1.08
C ARG A 73 0.77 -8.92 -0.45
N ASP A 74 0.59 -8.59 0.83
CA ASP A 74 -0.61 -8.94 1.57
C ASP A 74 -1.82 -8.14 1.05
N ILE A 75 -1.65 -6.85 0.76
CA ILE A 75 -2.71 -5.98 0.22
C ILE A 75 -3.06 -6.36 -1.23
N HIS A 76 -2.09 -6.48 -2.14
CA HIS A 76 -2.33 -6.86 -3.54
C HIS A 76 -2.99 -8.23 -3.62
N GLY A 77 -2.53 -9.19 -2.80
CA GLY A 77 -3.17 -10.50 -2.72
C GLY A 77 -4.61 -10.43 -2.22
N PHE A 78 -4.94 -9.52 -1.30
CA PHE A 78 -6.32 -9.31 -0.88
C PHE A 78 -7.15 -8.65 -1.97
N GLU A 79 -6.61 -7.62 -2.63
CA GLU A 79 -7.25 -6.93 -3.75
C GLU A 79 -7.60 -7.93 -4.86
N GLU A 80 -6.67 -8.78 -5.25
CA GLU A 80 -6.89 -9.77 -6.30
C GLU A 80 -7.88 -10.88 -5.95
N ARG A 81 -7.92 -11.31 -4.68
CA ARG A 81 -8.80 -12.40 -4.23
C ARG A 81 -10.20 -11.95 -3.85
N VAL A 82 -10.38 -10.69 -3.43
CA VAL A 82 -11.63 -10.20 -2.84
C VAL A 82 -12.14 -8.97 -3.55
N ILE A 83 -11.31 -7.94 -3.72
CA ILE A 83 -11.75 -6.65 -4.26
C ILE A 83 -12.02 -6.72 -5.76
N PHE A 84 -11.11 -7.27 -6.54
CA PHE A 84 -11.26 -7.35 -8.00
C PHE A 84 -12.45 -8.23 -8.40
N PRO A 85 -12.70 -9.40 -7.79
CA PRO A 85 -13.95 -10.13 -8.05
C PRO A 85 -15.21 -9.33 -7.71
N ALA A 86 -15.24 -8.64 -6.56
CA ALA A 86 -16.38 -7.81 -6.17
C ALA A 86 -16.59 -6.64 -7.15
N TYR A 87 -15.52 -6.00 -7.61
CA TYR A 87 -15.56 -4.93 -8.61
C TYR A 87 -16.03 -5.45 -9.98
N GLU A 88 -15.45 -6.57 -10.45
CA GLU A 88 -15.77 -7.20 -11.73
C GLU A 88 -17.24 -7.62 -11.81
N ALA A 89 -17.86 -8.04 -10.69
CA ALA A 89 -19.28 -8.37 -10.61
C ALA A 89 -20.22 -7.16 -10.90
N HIS A 90 -19.72 -5.93 -10.76
CA HIS A 90 -20.47 -4.69 -11.01
C HIS A 90 -20.15 -4.07 -12.38
N LEU A 91 -19.35 -4.73 -13.21
CA LEU A 91 -19.02 -4.24 -14.55
C LEU A 91 -20.07 -4.64 -15.58
N THR A 92 -20.39 -3.71 -16.49
CA THR A 92 -21.12 -4.04 -17.71
C THR A 92 -20.25 -4.91 -18.64
N PRO A 93 -20.82 -5.68 -19.58
CA PRO A 93 -20.05 -6.47 -20.55
C PRO A 93 -19.10 -5.63 -21.42
N ALA A 94 -19.41 -4.35 -21.65
CA ALA A 94 -18.55 -3.42 -22.38
C ALA A 94 -17.33 -2.99 -21.54
N GLU A 95 -17.53 -2.69 -20.25
CA GLU A 95 -16.44 -2.35 -19.32
C GLU A 95 -15.54 -3.54 -19.03
N ALA A 96 -16.11 -4.75 -18.89
CA ALA A 96 -15.33 -5.97 -18.66
C ALA A 96 -14.32 -6.25 -19.80
N LYS A 97 -14.64 -5.84 -21.03
CA LYS A 97 -13.72 -5.95 -22.19
C LYS A 97 -12.53 -4.99 -22.13
N LEU A 98 -12.56 -3.95 -21.30
CA LEU A 98 -11.46 -2.99 -21.16
C LEU A 98 -10.29 -3.52 -20.31
N ALA A 99 -10.38 -4.75 -19.79
CA ALA A 99 -9.32 -5.47 -19.09
C ALA A 99 -8.68 -4.69 -17.92
N SER A 100 -9.44 -3.81 -17.26
CA SER A 100 -8.91 -2.88 -16.26
C SER A 100 -8.23 -3.61 -15.09
N THR A 101 -8.81 -4.70 -14.60
CA THR A 101 -8.24 -5.49 -13.50
C THR A 101 -7.07 -6.37 -13.95
N SER A 102 -7.01 -6.78 -15.22
CA SER A 102 -5.82 -7.46 -15.77
C SER A 102 -4.62 -6.51 -15.81
N ARG A 103 -4.84 -5.24 -16.18
CA ARG A 103 -3.80 -4.21 -16.13
C ARG A 103 -3.33 -3.96 -14.69
N LEU A 104 -4.26 -3.80 -13.74
CA LEU A 104 -3.90 -3.60 -12.33
C LEU A 104 -3.08 -4.77 -11.76
N ARG A 105 -3.37 -6.02 -12.15
CA ARG A 105 -2.56 -7.19 -11.74
C ARG A 105 -1.14 -7.16 -12.30
N ILE A 106 -0.94 -6.58 -13.48
CA ILE A 106 0.41 -6.36 -14.03
C ILE A 106 1.11 -5.25 -13.25
N GLU A 107 0.41 -4.14 -12.99
CA GLU A 107 0.93 -3.05 -12.15
C GLU A 107 1.33 -3.56 -10.76
N HIS A 108 0.55 -4.47 -10.15
CA HIS A 108 0.91 -5.11 -8.87
C HIS A 108 2.22 -5.88 -8.92
N LEU A 109 2.52 -6.58 -10.03
CA LEU A 109 3.77 -7.32 -10.20
C LEU A 109 4.94 -6.35 -10.33
N GLU A 110 4.78 -5.29 -11.10
CA GLU A 110 5.77 -4.22 -11.26
C GLU A 110 6.07 -3.54 -9.92
N ASP A 111 5.03 -3.16 -9.19
CA ASP A 111 5.13 -2.56 -7.85
C ASP A 111 5.83 -3.48 -6.86
N GLN A 112 5.54 -4.79 -6.86
CA GLN A 112 6.22 -5.74 -5.98
C GLN A 112 7.70 -5.91 -6.30
N CYS A 113 8.06 -5.90 -7.59
CA CYS A 113 9.46 -5.93 -8.03
C CYS A 113 10.20 -4.67 -7.55
N PHE A 114 9.62 -3.49 -7.83
CA PHE A 114 10.22 -2.22 -7.44
C PHE A 114 10.29 -2.05 -5.91
N ALA A 115 9.31 -2.55 -5.17
CA ALA A 115 9.35 -2.59 -3.70
C ALA A 115 10.53 -3.39 -3.16
N GLY A 116 10.94 -4.46 -3.86
CA GLY A 116 12.14 -5.23 -3.53
C GLY A 116 13.41 -4.39 -3.61
N GLU A 117 13.60 -3.68 -4.72
CA GLU A 117 14.77 -2.80 -4.93
C GLU A 117 14.82 -1.66 -3.90
N VAL A 118 13.66 -1.06 -3.59
CA VAL A 118 13.56 -0.05 -2.54
C VAL A 118 13.88 -0.64 -1.17
N ALA A 119 13.38 -1.84 -0.86
CA ALA A 119 13.66 -2.51 0.42
C ALA A 119 15.16 -2.78 0.59
N GLU A 120 15.81 -3.34 -0.43
CA GLU A 120 17.24 -3.65 -0.41
C GLU A 120 18.08 -2.40 -0.19
N THR A 121 17.78 -1.33 -0.94
CA THR A 121 18.49 -0.06 -0.79
C THR A 121 18.32 0.52 0.61
N LEU A 122 17.11 0.51 1.16
CA LEU A 122 16.85 1.02 2.52
C LEU A 122 17.46 0.13 3.60
N LEU A 123 17.57 -1.19 3.40
CA LEU A 123 18.27 -2.10 4.31
C LEU A 123 19.77 -1.77 4.33
N ALA A 124 20.41 -1.63 3.18
CA ALA A 124 21.82 -1.26 3.07
C ALA A 124 22.12 0.05 3.81
N ILE A 125 21.36 1.11 3.49
CA ILE A 125 21.48 2.42 4.16
C ILE A 125 21.26 2.29 5.68
N GLY A 126 20.24 1.51 6.07
CA GLY A 126 19.92 1.25 7.47
C GLY A 126 21.03 0.51 8.24
N HIS A 127 21.77 -0.36 7.56
CA HIS A 127 22.94 -1.06 8.10
C HIS A 127 24.21 -0.19 8.13
N GLY A 128 24.17 0.99 7.50
CA GLY A 128 25.23 1.98 7.54
C GLY A 128 26.11 2.02 6.30
N ASP A 129 25.70 1.34 5.22
CA ASP A 129 26.37 1.43 3.94
C ASP A 129 26.35 2.89 3.43
N PRO A 130 27.41 3.33 2.74
CA PRO A 130 27.48 4.69 2.22
C PRO A 130 26.41 4.93 1.14
N ILE A 131 25.79 6.10 1.18
CA ILE A 131 24.93 6.57 0.09
C ILE A 131 25.83 7.18 -0.98
N GLU A 132 26.09 6.43 -2.06
CA GLU A 132 26.94 6.90 -3.16
C GLU A 132 26.34 8.10 -3.90
N SER A 133 25.02 8.08 -4.13
CA SER A 133 24.27 9.18 -4.73
C SER A 133 22.93 9.38 -4.04
N ALA A 134 22.84 10.46 -3.26
CA ALA A 134 21.59 10.88 -2.62
C ALA A 134 20.50 11.22 -3.66
N GLU A 135 20.90 11.75 -4.82
CA GLU A 135 19.98 12.04 -5.92
C GLU A 135 19.35 10.76 -6.48
N ALA A 136 20.16 9.74 -6.79
CA ALA A 136 19.68 8.49 -7.36
C ALA A 136 18.74 7.75 -6.39
N VAL A 137 19.11 7.68 -5.11
CA VAL A 137 18.23 7.11 -4.07
C VAL A 137 16.95 7.94 -3.97
N GLY A 138 17.04 9.27 -3.97
CA GLY A 138 15.88 10.16 -3.91
C GLY A 138 14.95 10.00 -5.11
N PHE A 139 15.49 9.78 -6.31
CA PHE A 139 14.73 9.52 -7.54
C PHE A 139 14.01 8.18 -7.46
N MET A 140 14.71 7.12 -7.05
CA MET A 140 14.15 5.78 -6.89
C MET A 140 12.99 5.77 -5.89
N LEU A 141 13.17 6.40 -4.71
CA LEU A 141 12.11 6.48 -3.69
C LEU A 141 10.89 7.25 -4.21
N ARG A 142 11.09 8.41 -4.85
CA ARG A 142 10.00 9.23 -5.42
C ARG A 142 9.24 8.50 -6.52
N GLY A 143 9.96 7.86 -7.45
CA GLY A 143 9.35 7.04 -8.50
C GLY A 143 8.40 5.98 -7.93
N PHE A 144 8.84 5.28 -6.87
CA PHE A 144 8.02 4.27 -6.22
C PHE A 144 6.79 4.84 -5.50
N PHE A 145 6.97 5.78 -4.56
CA PHE A 145 5.84 6.22 -3.75
C PHE A 145 4.84 7.07 -4.54
N GLU A 146 5.27 7.79 -5.57
CA GLU A 146 4.36 8.50 -6.46
C GLU A 146 3.58 7.53 -7.34
N GLY A 147 4.23 6.45 -7.81
CA GLY A 147 3.57 5.32 -8.49
C GLY A 147 2.44 4.74 -7.65
N LEU A 148 2.76 4.37 -6.42
CA LEU A 148 1.78 3.80 -5.49
C LEU A 148 0.63 4.79 -5.19
N ARG A 149 0.92 6.10 -5.07
CA ARG A 149 -0.14 7.13 -4.91
C ARG A 149 -1.07 7.21 -6.11
N ARG A 150 -0.55 7.12 -7.34
CA ARG A 150 -1.39 7.09 -8.57
C ARG A 150 -2.25 5.84 -8.63
N HIS A 151 -1.70 4.69 -8.25
CA HIS A 151 -2.45 3.44 -8.16
C HIS A 151 -3.62 3.58 -7.16
N ILE A 152 -3.37 4.10 -5.95
CA ILE A 152 -4.42 4.36 -4.95
C ILE A 152 -5.47 5.36 -5.47
N ALA A 153 -5.05 6.40 -6.18
CA ALA A 153 -5.97 7.38 -6.77
C ALA A 153 -6.92 6.70 -7.77
N PHE A 154 -6.39 5.89 -8.68
CA PHE A 154 -7.20 5.12 -9.62
C PHE A 154 -8.21 4.22 -8.89
N GLU A 155 -7.75 3.49 -7.88
CA GLU A 155 -8.62 2.61 -7.09
C GLU A 155 -9.75 3.39 -6.38
N ARG A 156 -9.45 4.57 -5.81
CA ARG A 156 -10.45 5.42 -5.15
C ARG A 156 -11.46 6.02 -6.11
N GLU A 157 -11.02 6.36 -7.32
CA GLU A 157 -11.86 7.01 -8.33
C GLU A 157 -12.74 6.03 -9.10
N HIS A 158 -12.26 4.80 -9.29
CA HIS A 158 -12.91 3.84 -10.19
C HIS A 158 -13.37 2.55 -9.52
N VAL A 159 -12.58 1.98 -8.61
CA VAL A 159 -12.86 0.66 -8.02
C VAL A 159 -13.74 0.80 -6.79
N LEU A 160 -13.32 1.60 -5.82
CA LEU A 160 -13.99 1.77 -4.53
C LEU A 160 -15.47 2.20 -4.65
N PRO A 161 -15.85 3.15 -5.53
CA PRO A 161 -17.26 3.55 -5.64
C PRO A 161 -18.17 2.40 -6.07
N ARG A 162 -17.71 1.50 -6.94
CA ARG A 162 -18.52 0.39 -7.46
C ARG A 162 -18.80 -0.70 -6.42
N ILE A 163 -17.98 -0.80 -5.38
CA ILE A 163 -18.11 -1.83 -4.34
C ILE A 163 -18.65 -1.29 -3.00
N VAL A 164 -18.80 0.04 -2.87
CA VAL A 164 -19.39 0.70 -1.69
C VAL A 164 -20.84 1.10 -1.94
N ILE A 165 -21.21 1.47 -3.17
CA ILE A 165 -22.56 1.98 -3.50
C ILE A 165 -23.65 0.89 -3.38
N SER A 166 -23.29 -0.38 -3.37
CA SER A 166 -24.25 -1.49 -3.34
C SER A 166 -24.76 -1.88 -1.93
N ASP A 167 -24.38 -1.17 -0.86
CA ASP A 167 -24.88 -1.42 0.51
C ASP A 167 -26.13 -0.59 0.87
N GLU A 168 -26.54 0.33 -0.02
CA GLU A 168 -27.86 0.98 0.02
C GLU A 168 -28.73 0.40 -1.10
N GLY A 169 -29.46 -0.67 -0.79
CA GLY A 169 -30.55 -1.13 -1.65
C GLY A 169 -31.67 -0.07 -1.74
N PRO A 170 -32.42 -0.01 -2.85
CA PRO A 170 -33.40 1.05 -3.11
C PRO A 170 -34.71 0.99 -2.29
N ASP A 171 -34.77 0.24 -1.19
CA ASP A 171 -35.98 0.14 -0.34
C ASP A 171 -35.65 0.41 1.14
N ALA A 172 -35.66 1.70 1.51
CA ALA A 172 -35.87 2.20 2.87
C ALA A 172 -37.05 3.18 2.87
#